data_AF-A0A5C6EAN9-F1
#
_entry.id   AF-A0A5C6EAN9-F1
#
_cell.length_a   1.000
_cell.length_b   1.000
_cell.length_c   1.000
_cell.angle_alpha   90.00
_cell.angle_beta   90.00
_cell.angle_gamma   90.00
#
_symmetry.space_group_name_H-M   'P 1'
#
loop_
_entity.id
_entity.type
_entity.pdbx_description
1 polymer ?
#
loop_
_entity_poly.entity_id
_entity_poly.type
_entity_poly.pdbx_seq_one_letter_code
_entity_poly.pdbx_strand_id
1 'polypeptide(L)'
;MPALKLAFAETQSAQLLMLAGFVLLGWVLARRTLRMRKRVNQDTRAAKAALKTIREHKEPAVPLCNAPPEIQRWQVAMYDTQRELTAELDTRIAIVQSLLRQMDDRIDTLGITVTTESTQSMAAMPVSKDRQADLQKRTIALTDQGLTAEQISNILAAPLSDIEQILATVGA
;
A
#
# COMPACT_ATOMS: atom_id res chain seq x y z
N MET A 1 4.52 11.65 61.84
CA MET A 1 4.39 10.79 60.64
C MET A 1 3.35 11.31 59.62
N PRO A 2 3.53 12.50 59.00
CA PRO A 2 2.65 12.96 57.91
C PRO A 2 3.20 12.67 56.49
N ALA A 3 4.52 12.56 56.32
CA ALA A 3 5.16 12.43 54.99
C ALA A 3 4.77 11.15 54.23
N LEU A 4 4.52 10.05 54.95
CA LEU A 4 4.11 8.76 54.37
C LEU A 4 2.72 8.81 53.72
N LYS A 5 1.82 9.68 54.21
CA LYS A 5 0.47 9.82 53.65
C LYS A 5 0.45 10.59 52.32
N LEU A 6 1.37 11.54 52.15
CA LEU A 6 1.49 12.33 50.92
C LEU A 6 2.06 11.49 49.77
N ALA A 7 3.10 10.69 50.02
CA ALA A 7 3.66 9.79 49.01
C ALA A 7 2.64 8.71 48.57
N PHE A 8 1.85 8.17 49.49
CA PHE A 8 0.81 7.19 49.16
C PHE A 8 -0.32 7.82 48.31
N ALA A 9 -0.70 9.06 48.60
CA ALA A 9 -1.68 9.81 47.82
C ALA A 9 -1.17 10.16 46.40
N GLU A 10 0.10 10.53 46.25
CA GLU A 10 0.72 10.73 44.93
C GLU A 10 0.74 9.43 44.12
N THR A 11 1.12 8.30 44.72
CA THR A 11 1.11 7.01 44.03
C THR A 11 -0.30 6.56 43.62
N GLN A 12 -1.33 6.79 44.46
CA GLN A 12 -2.73 6.54 44.09
C GLN A 12 -3.20 7.45 42.95
N SER A 13 -2.83 8.73 42.98
CA SER A 13 -3.20 9.67 41.92
C SER A 13 -2.59 9.28 40.57
N ALA A 14 -1.33 8.82 40.57
CA ALA A 14 -0.64 8.32 39.37
C ALA A 14 -1.30 7.03 38.83
N GLN A 15 -1.68 6.11 39.71
CA GLN A 15 -2.40 4.88 39.33
C GLN A 15 -3.78 5.18 38.72
N LEU A 16 -4.51 6.13 39.28
CA LEU A 16 -5.82 6.56 38.75
C LEU A 16 -5.69 7.23 37.37
N LEU A 17 -4.66 8.06 37.16
CA LEU A 17 -4.37 8.68 35.86
C LEU A 17 -3.98 7.64 34.81
N MET A 18 -3.16 6.66 35.17
CA MET A 18 -2.79 5.57 34.25
C MET A 18 -4.02 4.73 33.86
N LEU A 19 -4.88 4.39 34.83
CA LEU A 19 -6.12 3.66 34.58
C LEU A 19 -7.07 4.45 33.68
N ALA A 20 -7.21 5.76 33.94
CA ALA A 20 -8.00 6.66 33.10
C ALA A 20 -7.46 6.73 31.67
N GLY A 21 -6.13 6.77 31.50
CA GLY A 21 -5.47 6.71 30.19
C GLY A 21 -5.79 5.42 29.44
N PHE A 22 -5.78 4.27 30.14
CA PHE A 22 -6.08 2.98 29.54
C PHE A 22 -7.54 2.86 29.09
N VAL A 23 -8.48 3.36 29.91
CA VAL A 23 -9.90 3.41 29.56
C VAL A 23 -10.14 4.31 28.35
N LEU A 24 -9.50 5.48 28.32
CA LEU A 24 -9.64 6.43 27.22
C LEU A 24 -9.05 5.88 25.91
N LEU A 25 -7.89 5.21 25.99
CA LEU A 25 -7.28 4.52 24.86
C LEU A 25 -8.19 3.39 24.33
N GLY A 26 -8.72 2.57 25.25
CA GLY A 26 -9.68 1.51 24.92
C GLY A 26 -10.92 2.06 24.20
N TRP A 27 -11.46 3.18 24.69
CA TRP A 27 -12.60 3.86 24.05
C TRP A 27 -12.28 4.39 22.65
N VAL A 28 -11.11 5.01 22.46
CA VAL A 28 -10.68 5.54 21.15
C VAL A 28 -10.52 4.41 20.13
N LEU A 29 -9.89 3.31 20.52
CA LEU A 29 -9.71 2.14 19.67
C LEU A 29 -11.05 1.47 19.34
N ALA A 30 -11.93 1.30 20.33
CA ALA A 30 -13.28 0.78 20.11
C ALA A 30 -14.07 1.68 19.16
N ARG A 31 -14.03 2.99 19.34
CA ARG A 31 -14.73 3.94 18.47
C ARG A 31 -14.19 3.93 17.04
N ARG A 32 -12.87 3.84 16.86
CA ARG A 32 -12.21 3.76 15.54
C ARG A 32 -12.57 2.46 14.82
N THR A 33 -12.48 1.32 15.52
CA THR A 33 -12.79 0.00 14.97
C THR A 33 -14.27 -0.15 14.62
N LEU A 34 -15.19 0.39 15.44
CA LEU A 34 -16.62 0.39 15.12
C LEU A 34 -16.94 1.16 13.84
N ARG A 35 -16.28 2.30 13.59
CA ARG A 35 -16.50 3.08 12.36
C ARG A 35 -16.04 2.32 11.11
N MET A 36 -14.89 1.67 11.16
CA MET A 36 -14.39 0.86 10.05
C MET A 36 -15.28 -0.37 9.81
N ARG A 37 -15.68 -1.09 10.87
CA ARG A 37 -16.58 -2.25 10.76
C ARG A 37 -17.94 -1.89 10.17
N LYS A 38 -18.48 -0.70 10.48
CA LYS A 38 -19.76 -0.24 9.91
C LYS A 38 -19.68 -0.06 8.39
N ARG A 39 -18.57 0.48 7.86
CA ARG A 39 -18.38 0.64 6.40
C ARG A 39 -18.32 -0.72 5.71
N VAL A 40 -17.45 -1.61 6.18
CA VAL A 40 -17.31 -2.96 5.60
C VAL A 40 -18.63 -3.76 5.67
N ASN A 41 -19.39 -3.65 6.76
CA ASN A 41 -20.70 -4.30 6.87
C ASN A 41 -21.75 -3.72 5.90
N GLN A 42 -21.68 -2.44 5.56
CA GLN A 42 -22.56 -1.84 4.56
C GLN A 42 -22.18 -2.31 3.15
N ASP A 43 -20.89 -2.31 2.82
CA ASP A 43 -20.39 -2.73 1.51
C ASP A 43 -20.71 -4.21 1.25
N THR A 44 -20.49 -5.07 2.24
CA THR A 44 -20.83 -6.50 2.15
C THR A 44 -22.33 -6.75 2.04
N ARG A 45 -23.17 -5.94 2.69
CA ARG A 45 -24.64 -6.02 2.53
C ARG A 45 -25.09 -5.58 1.15
N ALA A 46 -24.52 -4.49 0.62
CA ALA A 46 -24.81 -4.02 -0.74
C ALA A 46 -24.41 -5.07 -1.79
N ALA A 47 -23.22 -5.66 -1.66
CA ALA A 47 -22.75 -6.73 -2.53
C ALA A 47 -23.66 -7.97 -2.46
N LYS A 48 -24.07 -8.40 -1.25
CA LYS A 48 -25.01 -9.52 -1.09
C LYS A 48 -26.39 -9.24 -1.68
N ALA A 49 -26.88 -8.00 -1.56
CA ALA A 49 -28.16 -7.61 -2.16
C ALA A 49 -28.08 -7.67 -3.69
N ALA A 50 -27.01 -7.15 -4.30
CA ALA A 50 -26.77 -7.24 -5.74
C ALA A 50 -26.70 -8.71 -6.21
N LEU A 51 -25.94 -9.56 -5.50
CA LEU A 51 -25.87 -10.99 -5.81
C LEU A 51 -27.24 -11.69 -5.71
N LYS A 52 -28.07 -11.31 -4.74
CA LYS A 52 -29.43 -11.86 -4.59
C LYS A 52 -30.29 -11.51 -5.79
N THR A 53 -30.25 -10.26 -6.27
CA THR A 53 -31.01 -9.85 -7.47
C THR A 53 -30.61 -10.66 -8.70
N ILE A 54 -29.32 -10.92 -8.92
CA ILE A 54 -28.84 -11.73 -10.05
C ILE A 54 -29.36 -13.18 -9.94
N ARG A 55 -29.40 -13.73 -8.73
CA ARG A 55 -29.87 -15.10 -8.49
C ARG A 55 -31.37 -15.28 -8.71
N GLU A 56 -32.17 -14.28 -8.37
CA GLU A 56 -33.64 -14.32 -8.54
C GLU A 56 -34.07 -14.37 -10.01
N HIS A 57 -33.27 -13.81 -10.94
CA HIS A 57 -33.55 -13.86 -12.38
C HIS A 57 -33.18 -15.20 -13.04
N LYS A 58 -32.58 -16.13 -12.30
CA LYS A 58 -32.23 -17.45 -12.83
C LYS A 58 -33.41 -18.39 -12.63
N GLU A 59 -34.43 -18.27 -13.49
CA GLU A 59 -35.51 -19.24 -13.53
C GLU A 59 -34.95 -20.65 -13.79
N PRO A 60 -35.44 -21.68 -13.09
CA PRO A 60 -35.07 -23.05 -13.37
C PRO A 60 -35.61 -23.42 -14.76
N ALA A 61 -34.71 -23.58 -15.73
CA ALA A 61 -35.06 -24.06 -17.05
C ALA A 61 -35.65 -25.48 -16.91
N VAL A 62 -36.98 -25.58 -16.95
CA VAL A 62 -37.68 -26.86 -17.05
C VAL A 62 -37.29 -27.46 -18.40
N PRO A 63 -36.71 -28.68 -18.44
CA PRO A 63 -36.36 -29.29 -19.71
C PRO A 63 -37.65 -29.55 -20.50
N LEU A 64 -37.74 -28.94 -21.69
CA LEU A 64 -38.86 -29.07 -22.61
C LEU A 64 -38.83 -30.44 -23.32
N CYS A 65 -38.81 -31.53 -22.55
CA CYS A 65 -38.68 -32.90 -23.07
C CYS A 65 -39.78 -33.30 -24.07
N ASN A 66 -40.89 -32.55 -24.13
CA ASN A 66 -42.02 -32.78 -25.03
C ASN A 66 -42.13 -31.73 -26.17
N ALA A 67 -41.13 -30.85 -26.36
CA ALA A 67 -41.16 -29.87 -27.44
C ALA A 67 -40.84 -30.50 -28.82
N PRO A 68 -41.34 -29.91 -29.92
CA PRO A 68 -40.97 -30.26 -31.29
C PRO A 68 -39.46 -30.41 -31.53
N PRO A 69 -39.02 -31.30 -32.46
CA PRO A 69 -37.61 -31.60 -32.68
C PRO A 69 -36.80 -30.40 -33.15
N GLU A 70 -37.41 -29.43 -33.83
CA GLU A 70 -36.77 -28.16 -34.17
C GLU A 70 -36.41 -27.40 -32.89
N ILE A 71 -37.34 -27.24 -31.95
CA ILE A 71 -37.12 -26.50 -30.69
C ILE A 71 -36.02 -27.17 -29.85
N GLN A 72 -35.95 -28.50 -29.86
CA GLN A 72 -34.89 -29.24 -29.17
C GLN A 72 -33.49 -28.92 -29.75
N ARG A 73 -33.36 -28.82 -31.08
CA ARG A 73 -32.07 -28.46 -31.72
C ARG A 73 -31.63 -27.05 -31.34
N TRP A 74 -32.57 -26.10 -31.33
CA TRP A 74 -32.30 -24.74 -30.89
C TRP A 74 -31.93 -24.68 -29.40
N GLN A 75 -32.57 -25.50 -28.57
CA GLN A 75 -32.24 -25.61 -27.15
C GLN A 75 -30.82 -26.13 -26.93
N VAL A 76 -30.39 -27.16 -27.68
CA VAL A 76 -29.02 -27.67 -27.60
C VAL A 76 -28.01 -26.58 -28.02
N ALA A 77 -28.25 -25.90 -29.14
CA ALA A 77 -27.40 -24.80 -29.59
C ALA A 77 -27.33 -23.66 -28.53
N MET A 78 -28.45 -23.33 -27.90
CA MET A 78 -28.49 -22.34 -26.82
C MET A 78 -27.67 -22.81 -25.59
N TYR A 79 -27.78 -24.08 -25.19
CA TYR A 79 -26.96 -24.60 -24.08
C TYR A 79 -25.47 -24.65 -24.41
N ASP A 80 -25.10 -24.95 -25.65
CA ASP A 80 -23.70 -24.92 -26.08
C ASP A 80 -23.15 -23.49 -26.03
N THR A 81 -23.89 -22.50 -26.55
CA THR A 81 -23.51 -21.07 -26.41
C THR A 81 -23.44 -20.62 -24.95
N GLN A 82 -24.36 -21.09 -24.10
CA GLN A 82 -24.31 -20.80 -22.67
C GLN A 82 -23.04 -21.36 -22.02
N ARG A 83 -22.65 -22.60 -22.36
CA ARG A 83 -21.43 -23.23 -21.84
C ARG A 83 -20.18 -22.49 -22.32
N GLU A 84 -20.15 -22.09 -23.58
CA GLU A 84 -19.05 -21.31 -24.14
C GLU A 84 -18.91 -19.96 -23.44
N LEU A 85 -20.00 -19.20 -23.30
CA LEU A 85 -20.00 -17.92 -22.58
C LEU A 85 -19.61 -18.07 -21.11
N THR A 86 -20.04 -19.15 -20.47
CA THR A 86 -19.66 -19.43 -19.08
C THR A 86 -18.15 -19.69 -18.97
N ALA A 87 -17.59 -20.49 -19.88
CA ALA A 87 -16.15 -20.74 -19.92
C ALA A 87 -15.36 -19.46 -20.20
N GLU A 88 -15.81 -18.61 -21.12
CA GLU A 88 -15.18 -17.31 -21.40
C GLU A 88 -15.22 -16.40 -20.16
N LEU A 89 -16.36 -16.29 -19.49
CA LEU A 89 -16.48 -15.50 -18.26
C LEU A 89 -15.56 -16.03 -17.16
N ASP A 90 -15.49 -17.34 -16.96
CA ASP A 90 -14.62 -17.95 -15.95
C ASP A 90 -13.14 -17.63 -16.23
N THR A 91 -12.71 -17.70 -17.49
CA THR A 91 -11.32 -17.32 -17.85
C THR A 91 -11.04 -15.84 -17.62
N ARG A 92 -11.98 -14.94 -17.96
CA ARG A 92 -11.84 -13.50 -17.73
C ARG A 92 -11.79 -13.17 -16.24
N ILE A 93 -12.62 -13.82 -15.42
CA ILE A 93 -12.59 -13.66 -13.95
C ILE A 93 -11.24 -14.11 -13.41
N ALA A 94 -10.70 -15.26 -13.85
CA ALA A 94 -9.39 -15.73 -13.43
C ALA A 94 -8.27 -14.73 -13.79
N ILE A 95 -8.31 -14.15 -15.01
CA ILE A 95 -7.35 -13.11 -15.42
C ILE A 95 -7.47 -11.88 -14.51
N VAL A 96 -8.68 -11.36 -14.29
CA VAL A 96 -8.90 -10.19 -13.43
C VAL A 96 -8.44 -10.45 -11.99
N GLN A 97 -8.72 -11.62 -11.44
CA GLN A 97 -8.25 -12.00 -10.10
C GLN A 97 -6.73 -12.07 -10.01
N SER A 98 -6.06 -12.60 -11.04
CA SER A 98 -4.59 -12.64 -11.09
C SER A 98 -3.99 -11.25 -11.21
N LEU A 99 -4.58 -10.36 -12.01
CA LEU A 99 -4.15 -8.96 -12.14
C LEU A 99 -4.33 -8.20 -10.84
N LEU A 100 -5.46 -8.39 -10.15
CA LEU A 100 -5.71 -7.76 -8.86
C LEU A 100 -4.66 -8.20 -7.84
N ARG A 101 -4.36 -9.50 -7.78
CA ARG A 101 -3.31 -10.03 -6.90
C ARG A 101 -1.93 -9.45 -7.22
N GLN A 102 -1.58 -9.33 -8.51
CA GLN A 102 -0.34 -8.68 -8.90
C GLN A 102 -0.29 -7.21 -8.51
N MET A 103 -1.42 -6.50 -8.56
CA MET A 103 -1.50 -5.11 -8.08
C MET A 103 -1.33 -5.04 -6.57
N ASP A 104 -1.98 -5.91 -5.81
CA ASP A 104 -1.83 -6.00 -4.35
C ASP A 104 -0.37 -6.31 -3.98
N ASP A 105 0.27 -7.29 -4.62
CA ASP A 105 1.69 -7.62 -4.41
C ASP A 105 2.60 -6.41 -4.70
N ARG A 106 2.31 -5.64 -5.77
CA ARG A 106 3.04 -4.41 -6.09
C ARG A 106 2.81 -3.32 -5.05
N ILE A 107 1.59 -3.14 -4.56
CA ILE A 107 1.29 -2.18 -3.50
C ILE A 107 2.04 -2.56 -2.23
N ASP A 108 2.08 -3.84 -1.87
CA ASP A 108 2.80 -4.31 -0.68
C ASP A 108 4.31 -4.08 -0.83
N THR A 109 4.90 -4.42 -1.98
CA THR A 109 6.33 -4.11 -2.22
C THR A 109 6.61 -2.61 -2.12
N LEU A 110 5.76 -1.76 -2.71
CA LEU A 110 5.91 -0.30 -2.63
C LEU A 110 5.68 0.24 -1.21
N GLY A 111 4.69 -0.28 -0.48
CA GLY A 111 4.39 0.08 0.90
C GLY A 111 5.52 -0.31 1.86
N ILE A 112 6.16 -1.46 1.63
CA ILE A 112 7.40 -1.85 2.31
C ILE A 112 8.50 -0.85 1.97
N THR A 113 8.72 -0.51 0.69
CA THR A 113 9.78 0.43 0.31
C THR A 113 9.59 1.84 0.87
N VAL A 114 8.37 2.38 0.92
CA VAL A 114 8.10 3.71 1.52
C VAL A 114 8.38 3.71 3.02
N THR A 115 8.03 2.61 3.71
CA THR A 115 8.28 2.47 5.14
C THR A 115 9.76 2.23 5.45
N THR A 116 10.46 1.50 4.58
CA THR A 116 11.92 1.29 4.71
C THR A 116 12.71 2.51 4.28
N GLU A 117 12.31 3.29 3.29
CA GLU A 117 12.99 4.54 2.90
C GLU A 117 12.84 5.63 3.97
N SER A 118 11.69 5.73 4.62
CA SER A 118 11.53 6.65 5.76
C SER A 118 12.29 6.20 7.02
N THR A 119 12.67 4.92 7.12
CA THR A 119 13.51 4.38 8.21
C THR A 119 15.01 4.31 7.83
N GLN A 120 15.34 4.11 6.55
CA GLN A 120 16.70 4.03 5.98
C GLN A 120 17.21 5.36 5.44
N SER A 121 16.35 6.38 5.26
CA SER A 121 16.82 7.77 5.14
C SER A 121 17.53 8.25 6.42
N MET A 122 17.52 7.46 7.49
CA MET A 122 18.38 7.63 8.67
C MET A 122 19.52 6.59 8.76
N ALA A 123 19.60 5.58 7.88
CA ALA A 123 20.57 4.50 7.98
C ALA A 123 20.96 3.87 6.61
N ALA A 124 21.95 4.47 5.95
CA ALA A 124 22.92 3.86 5.03
C ALA A 124 22.50 3.40 3.60
N MET A 125 22.98 4.13 2.59
CA MET A 125 23.40 3.57 1.28
C MET A 125 24.92 3.31 1.28
N PRO A 126 25.42 2.17 0.74
CA PRO A 126 26.84 2.03 0.37
C PRO A 126 27.13 2.20 -1.14
N VAL A 127 26.12 2.40 -2.01
CA VAL A 127 26.32 2.58 -3.47
C VAL A 127 26.72 4.03 -3.85
N SER A 128 26.67 4.97 -2.90
CA SER A 128 27.07 6.36 -3.12
C SER A 128 28.58 6.58 -3.09
N LYS A 129 29.36 5.73 -2.40
CA LYS A 129 30.80 5.98 -2.18
C LYS A 129 31.64 5.94 -3.45
N ASP A 130 31.42 4.97 -4.34
CA ASP A 130 32.22 4.85 -5.57
C ASP A 130 31.91 5.98 -6.55
N ARG A 131 30.62 6.32 -6.72
CA ARG A 131 30.19 7.44 -7.57
C ARG A 131 30.62 8.79 -6.99
N GLN A 132 30.62 8.95 -5.66
CA GLN A 132 31.12 10.13 -4.98
C GLN A 132 32.65 10.24 -5.09
N ALA A 133 33.40 9.14 -4.99
CA ALA A 133 34.85 9.14 -5.14
C ALA A 133 35.29 9.54 -6.56
N ASP A 134 34.55 9.11 -7.59
CA ASP A 134 34.82 9.53 -8.97
C ASP A 134 34.45 10.99 -9.22
N LEU A 135 33.36 11.47 -8.61
CA LEU A 135 32.99 12.89 -8.66
C LEU A 135 34.02 13.77 -7.93
N GLN A 136 34.49 13.34 -6.76
CA GLN A 136 35.53 14.03 -5.99
C GLN A 136 36.84 14.15 -6.78
N LYS A 137 37.29 13.08 -7.43
CA LYS A 137 38.51 13.14 -8.27
C LYS A 137 38.38 14.16 -9.40
N ARG A 138 37.19 14.24 -10.03
CA ARG A 138 36.93 15.16 -11.13
C ARG A 138 36.78 16.61 -10.67
N THR A 139 36.15 16.85 -9.52
CA THR A 139 36.05 18.21 -8.95
C THR A 139 37.42 18.73 -8.53
N ILE A 140 38.26 17.91 -7.91
CA ILE A 140 39.64 18.30 -7.54
C ILE A 140 40.47 18.64 -8.79
N ALA A 141 40.44 17.80 -9.82
CA ALA A 141 41.17 18.05 -11.06
C ALA A 141 40.75 19.34 -11.79
N LEU A 142 39.48 19.74 -11.69
CA LEU A 142 38.97 20.99 -12.26
C LEU A 142 39.22 22.20 -11.36
N THR A 143 39.36 21.99 -10.06
CA THR A 143 39.73 23.04 -9.10
C THR A 143 41.20 23.42 -9.26
N ASP A 144 42.08 22.45 -9.54
CA ASP A 144 43.50 22.68 -9.85
C ASP A 144 43.71 23.52 -11.12
N GLN A 145 42.69 23.56 -12.00
CA GLN A 145 42.66 24.41 -13.20
C GLN A 145 42.14 25.83 -12.93
N GLY A 146 41.80 26.16 -11.68
CA GLY A 146 41.36 27.49 -11.26
C GLY A 146 39.90 27.82 -11.59
N LEU A 147 39.06 26.83 -11.89
CA LEU A 147 37.64 27.04 -12.18
C LEU A 147 36.82 27.22 -10.89
N THR A 148 35.79 28.07 -10.95
CA THR A 148 34.91 28.35 -9.81
C THR A 148 33.84 27.28 -9.62
N ALA A 149 33.31 27.14 -8.39
CA ALA A 149 32.33 26.10 -8.04
C ALA A 149 31.08 26.10 -8.93
N GLU A 150 30.61 27.28 -9.36
CA GLU A 150 29.48 27.42 -10.29
C GLU A 150 29.78 26.87 -11.69
N GLN A 151 31.00 27.06 -12.19
CA GLN A 151 31.43 26.54 -13.48
C GLN A 151 31.59 25.03 -13.44
N ILE A 152 32.10 24.48 -12.34
CA ILE A 152 32.23 23.04 -12.13
C ILE A 152 30.85 22.37 -12.06
N SER A 153 29.87 23.00 -11.40
CA SER A 153 28.48 22.52 -11.34
C SER A 153 27.84 22.43 -12.72
N ASN A 154 28.05 23.45 -13.54
CA ASN A 154 27.49 23.48 -14.89
C ASN A 154 28.15 22.43 -15.82
N ILE A 155 29.45 22.18 -15.66
CA ILE A 155 30.20 21.20 -16.46
C ILE A 155 29.88 19.75 -16.06
N LEU A 156 29.75 19.47 -14.76
CA LEU A 156 29.44 18.12 -14.27
C LEU A 156 27.93 17.81 -14.23
N ALA A 157 27.06 18.78 -14.54
CA ALA A 157 25.61 18.69 -14.38
C ALA A 157 25.21 18.16 -12.98
N ALA A 158 26.00 18.55 -11.97
CA ALA A 158 25.85 18.13 -10.58
C ALA A 158 25.37 19.33 -9.74
N PRO A 159 24.55 19.09 -8.70
CA PRO A 159 24.00 20.16 -7.88
C PRO A 159 25.11 20.92 -7.16
N LEU A 160 25.02 22.27 -7.17
CA LEU A 160 26.02 23.17 -6.59
C LEU A 160 26.37 22.81 -5.13
N SER A 161 25.37 22.40 -4.35
CA SER A 161 25.51 21.98 -2.95
C SER A 161 26.51 20.84 -2.75
N ASP A 162 26.55 19.86 -3.66
CA ASP A 162 27.43 18.69 -3.52
C ASP A 162 28.89 19.06 -3.81
N ILE A 163 29.11 20.01 -4.71
CA ILE A 163 30.44 20.49 -5.10
C ILE A 163 31.03 21.39 -4.01
N GLU A 164 30.21 22.27 -3.42
CA GLU A 164 30.63 23.09 -2.27
C GLU A 164 31.01 22.21 -1.07
N GLN A 165 30.24 21.15 -0.81
CA GLN A 165 30.55 20.22 0.27
C GLN A 165 31.87 19.48 0.03
N ILE A 166 32.14 19.06 -1.22
CA ILE A 166 33.41 18.41 -1.57
C ILE A 166 34.58 19.39 -1.47
N LEU A 167 34.44 20.62 -1.96
CA LEU A 167 35.48 21.65 -1.84
C LEU A 167 35.77 22.00 -0.38
N ALA A 168 34.74 22.09 0.46
CA ALA A 168 34.89 22.30 1.90
C ALA A 168 35.67 21.17 2.60
N THR A 169 35.59 19.94 2.09
CA THR A 169 36.38 18.82 2.61
C THR A 169 37.82 18.76 2.10
N VAL A 170 38.16 19.44 1.00
CA VAL A 170 39.50 19.44 0.39
C VAL A 170 40.32 20.67 0.83
N GLY A 171 39.66 21.79 1.13
CA GLY A 171 40.31 23.02 1.63
C GLY A 171 40.59 23.06 3.14
N ALA A 172 40.29 21.98 3.87
CA ALA A 172 40.58 21.80 5.30
C ALA A 172 41.78 20.86 5.49
#